data_AF-A0A2S9IVM1-F1
#
_entry.id   AF-A0A2S9IVM1-F1
#
_cell.length_a   1.000
_cell.length_b   1.000
_cell.length_c   1.000
_cell.angle_alpha   90.00
_cell.angle_beta   90.00
_cell.angle_gamma   90.00
#
_symmetry.space_group_name_H-M   'P 1'
#
loop_
_entity.id
_entity.type
_entity.pdbx_description
1 polymer ?
#
loop_
_entity_poly.entity_id
_entity_poly.type
_entity_poly.pdbx_seq_one_letter_code
_entity_poly.pdbx_strand_id
1 'polypeptide(L)'
;METNTITKDQLDKLVNRIEEKFSKYFKTKTSKVNSLQECFYTPDMYKKEGLLTLNHDVFDKLPKDIQEKTHELIAEFTKVD
;
A
#
# COMPACT_ATOMS: atom_id res chain seq x y z
N MET A 1 9.27 10.36 12.84
CA MET A 1 8.59 10.11 11.55
C MET A 1 8.45 8.61 11.46
N GLU A 2 7.25 8.06 11.60
CA GLU A 2 7.00 6.64 11.38
C GLU A 2 7.13 6.38 9.88
N THR A 3 8.30 5.93 9.44
CA THR A 3 8.49 5.47 8.08
C THR A 3 7.79 4.12 7.96
N ASN A 4 6.57 4.12 7.43
CA ASN A 4 5.81 2.93 7.06
C ASN A 4 6.51 2.25 5.86
N THR A 5 7.67 1.65 6.11
CA THR A 5 8.47 0.91 5.15
C THR A 5 8.13 -0.57 5.21
N ILE A 6 7.85 -1.17 4.06
CA ILE A 6 7.53 -2.59 3.93
C ILE A 6 8.40 -3.22 2.85
N THR A 7 8.64 -4.53 2.95
CA THR A 7 9.34 -5.28 1.89
C THR A 7 8.44 -5.50 0.68
N LYS A 8 9.03 -5.85 -0.47
CA LYS A 8 8.27 -6.18 -1.69
C LYS A 8 7.30 -7.35 -1.48
N ASP A 9 7.67 -8.35 -0.68
CA ASP A 9 6.80 -9.49 -0.35
C ASP A 9 5.60 -9.08 0.51
N GLN A 10 5.83 -8.23 1.52
CA GLN A 10 4.74 -7.67 2.35
C GLN A 10 3.83 -6.78 1.52
N LEU A 11 4.39 -5.98 0.60
CA LEU A 11 3.60 -5.17 -0.32
C LEU A 11 2.72 -6.04 -1.21
N ASP A 12 3.25 -7.09 -1.81
CA ASP A 12 2.49 -7.98 -2.69
C ASP A 12 1.30 -8.62 -1.94
N LYS A 13 1.54 -9.14 -0.73
CA LYS A 13 0.50 -9.66 0.16
C LYS A 13 -0.55 -8.60 0.52
N LEU A 14 -0.11 -7.39 0.81
CA LEU A 14 -0.98 -6.27 1.16
C LEU A 14 -1.86 -5.87 -0.02
N VAL A 15 -1.26 -5.67 -1.19
CA VAL A 15 -1.94 -5.33 -2.45
C VAL A 15 -2.96 -6.41 -2.77
N ASN A 16 -2.58 -7.67 -2.70
CA ASN A 16 -3.48 -8.78 -2.99
C ASN A 16 -4.68 -8.81 -2.02
N ARG A 17 -4.46 -8.70 -0.71
CA ARG A 17 -5.55 -8.65 0.28
C ARG A 17 -6.50 -7.46 0.07
N ILE A 18 -5.94 -6.28 -0.22
CA ILE A 18 -6.73 -5.06 -0.43
C ILE A 18 -7.49 -5.14 -1.76
N GLU A 19 -6.82 -5.51 -2.85
CA GLU A 19 -7.44 -5.60 -4.17
C GLU A 19 -8.44 -6.74 -4.27
N GLU A 20 -8.27 -7.84 -3.54
CA GLU A 20 -9.29 -8.88 -3.44
C GLU A 20 -10.52 -8.37 -2.69
N LYS A 21 -10.30 -7.75 -1.52
CA LYS A 21 -11.39 -7.23 -0.68
C LYS A 21 -12.15 -6.08 -1.36
N PHE A 22 -11.42 -5.19 -2.03
CA PHE A 22 -11.95 -4.02 -2.72
C PHE A 22 -11.95 -4.22 -4.25
N SER A 23 -12.04 -5.46 -4.71
CA SER A 23 -11.96 -5.81 -6.15
C SER A 23 -12.96 -5.03 -7.00
N LYS A 24 -14.14 -4.73 -6.46
CA LYS A 24 -15.15 -3.90 -7.13
C LYS A 24 -14.67 -2.47 -7.40
N TYR A 25 -13.90 -1.88 -6.48
CA TYR A 25 -13.32 -0.55 -6.66
C TYR A 25 -12.25 -0.58 -7.74
N PHE A 26 -11.25 -1.47 -7.62
CA PHE A 26 -10.15 -1.53 -8.59
C PHE A 26 -10.58 -2.01 -9.99
N LYS A 27 -11.67 -2.79 -10.09
CA LYS A 27 -12.25 -3.22 -11.39
C LYS A 27 -13.20 -2.20 -12.02
N THR A 28 -13.58 -1.13 -11.32
CA THR A 28 -14.47 -0.10 -11.90
C THR A 28 -13.67 1.06 -12.49
N LYS A 29 -14.19 1.63 -13.59
CA LYS A 29 -13.62 2.83 -14.25
C LYS A 29 -13.55 4.08 -13.37
N THR A 30 -14.17 4.05 -12.19
CA THR A 30 -14.11 5.09 -11.16
C THR A 30 -12.82 5.08 -10.35
N SER A 31 -12.01 4.03 -10.46
CA SER A 31 -10.76 3.97 -9.71
C SER A 31 -9.75 4.99 -10.25
N LYS A 32 -9.23 5.84 -9.35
CA LYS A 32 -8.17 6.81 -9.68
C LYS A 32 -6.79 6.17 -9.87
N VAL A 33 -6.64 4.92 -9.44
CA VAL A 33 -5.44 4.08 -9.59
C VAL A 33 -5.86 2.70 -10.07
N ASN A 34 -5.08 2.06 -10.93
CA ASN A 34 -5.38 0.70 -11.40
C ASN A 34 -5.05 -0.34 -10.33
N SER A 35 -4.06 -0.03 -9.48
CA SER A 35 -3.61 -0.91 -8.41
C SER A 35 -3.22 -0.10 -7.17
N LEU A 36 -3.37 -0.72 -6.00
CA LEU A 36 -2.82 -0.15 -4.77
C LEU A 36 -1.29 -0.05 -4.82
N GLN A 37 -0.62 -0.90 -5.62
CA GLN A 37 0.82 -0.88 -5.79
C GLN A 37 1.34 0.49 -6.28
N GLU A 38 0.53 1.24 -7.04
CA GLU A 38 0.90 2.59 -7.52
C GLU A 38 1.02 3.62 -6.37
N CYS A 39 0.45 3.32 -5.20
CA CYS A 39 0.61 4.13 -4.01
C CYS A 39 1.94 3.90 -3.30
N PHE A 40 2.77 2.96 -3.75
CA PHE A 40 4.05 2.66 -3.13
C PHE A 40 5.19 2.98 -4.09
N TYR A 41 6.28 3.48 -3.54
CA TYR A 41 7.50 3.77 -4.28
C TYR A 41 8.71 3.30 -3.49
N THR A 42 9.83 3.07 -4.17
CA THR A 42 11.11 2.75 -3.54
C THR A 42 11.93 4.02 -3.45
N PRO A 43 12.10 4.62 -2.26
CA PRO A 43 12.96 5.77 -2.08
C PRO A 43 14.41 5.39 -2.37
N ASP A 44 15.22 6.32 -2.88
CA ASP A 44 16.62 6.02 -3.23
C ASP A 44 17.42 5.54 -1.99
N MET A 45 17.11 6.08 -0.81
CA MET A 45 17.68 5.66 0.48
C MET A 45 17.45 4.18 0.82
N TYR A 46 16.32 3.59 0.39
CA TYR A 46 15.96 2.21 0.67
C TYR A 46 16.15 1.27 -0.53
N LYS A 47 16.68 1.79 -1.64
CA LYS A 47 16.87 1.03 -2.88
C LYS A 47 17.81 -0.16 -2.71
N LYS A 48 18.78 -0.04 -1.80
CA LYS A 48 19.71 -1.13 -1.45
C LYS A 48 19.05 -2.22 -0.61
N GLU A 49 18.09 -1.85 0.24
CA GLU A 49 17.37 -2.75 1.13
C GLU A 49 16.11 -3.35 0.46
N GLY A 50 15.71 -2.80 -0.69
CA GLY A 50 14.50 -3.24 -1.40
C GLY A 50 13.21 -2.89 -0.67
N LEU A 51 13.23 -1.90 0.22
CA LEU A 51 12.05 -1.46 0.96
C LEU A 51 11.26 -0.44 0.15
N LEU A 52 9.95 -0.51 0.30
CA LEU A 52 9.00 0.41 -0.32
C LEU A 52 8.33 1.26 0.75
N THR A 53 8.02 2.49 0.37
CA THR A 53 7.35 3.48 1.21
C THR A 53 6.03 3.85 0.57
N LEU A 54 5.02 4.06 1.42
CA LEU A 54 3.72 4.56 1.00
C LEU A 54 3.82 6.05 0.59
N ASN A 55 3.37 6.36 -0.62
CA ASN A 55 3.15 7.72 -1.09
C ASN A 55 1.80 8.22 -0.58
N HIS A 56 1.82 8.93 0.55
CA HIS A 56 0.62 9.51 1.15
C HIS A 56 -0.17 10.42 0.18
N ASP A 57 0.50 11.10 -0.75
CA ASP A 57 -0.14 12.02 -1.70
C ASP A 57 -1.05 11.31 -2.72
N VAL A 58 -0.66 10.09 -3.11
CA VAL A 58 -1.48 9.23 -3.98
C VAL A 58 -2.49 8.46 -3.14
N PHE A 59 -2.07 7.97 -1.99
CA PHE A 59 -2.88 7.16 -1.10
C PHE A 59 -4.07 7.92 -0.50
N ASP A 60 -3.91 9.19 -0.15
CA ASP A 60 -4.98 10.05 0.39
C ASP A 60 -6.13 10.24 -0.63
N LYS A 61 -5.86 10.03 -1.92
CA LYS A 61 -6.87 10.09 -2.99
C LYS A 61 -7.78 8.86 -3.02
N LEU A 62 -7.45 7.79 -2.29
CA LEU A 62 -8.24 6.57 -2.19
C LEU A 62 -9.42 6.74 -1.22
N PRO A 63 -10.46 5.89 -1.32
CA PRO A 63 -11.54 5.86 -0.33
C PRO A 63 -11.02 5.54 1.07
N LYS A 64 -11.64 6.14 2.10
CA LYS A 64 -11.27 5.93 3.51
C LYS A 64 -11.21 4.46 3.91
N ASP A 65 -12.17 3.64 3.48
CA ASP A 65 -12.14 2.19 3.75
C ASP A 65 -10.87 1.50 3.27
N ILE A 66 -10.36 1.88 2.08
CA ILE A 66 -9.11 1.35 1.55
C ILE A 66 -7.94 1.87 2.39
N GLN A 67 -7.98 3.16 2.73
CA GLN A 67 -6.92 3.77 3.53
C GLN A 67 -6.77 3.11 4.92
N GLU A 68 -7.88 2.98 5.65
CA GLU A 68 -7.90 2.35 6.97
C GLU A 68 -7.43 0.90 6.90
N LYS A 69 -7.91 0.12 5.93
CA LYS A 69 -7.52 -1.28 5.81
C LYS A 69 -6.06 -1.44 5.41
N THR A 70 -5.53 -0.59 4.54
CA THR A 70 -4.11 -0.58 4.19
C THR A 70 -3.26 -0.22 5.40
N HIS A 71 -3.63 0.80 6.18
CA HIS A 71 -2.90 1.14 7.41
C HIS A 71 -2.92 0.00 8.44
N GLU A 72 -4.07 -0.65 8.63
CA GLU A 72 -4.20 -1.81 9.51
C GLU A 72 -3.25 -2.95 9.08
N LEU A 73 -3.20 -3.26 7.78
CA LEU A 73 -2.31 -4.30 7.25
C LEU A 73 -0.84 -3.91 7.33
N ILE A 74 -0.47 -2.66 7.03
CA ILE A 74 0.91 -2.18 7.21
C ILE A 74 1.30 -2.37 8.67
N ALA A 75 0.48 -1.93 9.61
CA ALA A 75 0.75 -2.07 11.03
C ALA A 75 0.84 -3.54 11.47
N GLU A 76 0.02 -4.44 10.91
CA GLU A 76 0.12 -5.89 11.12
C GLU A 76 1.46 -6.44 10.62
N PHE A 77 1.91 -6.02 9.44
CA PHE A 77 3.16 -6.45 8.83
C PHE A 77 4.40 -5.88 9.52
N THR A 78 4.33 -4.65 10.05
CA THR A 78 5.44 -4.00 10.75
C THR A 78 5.48 -4.29 12.24
N LYS A 79 4.40 -4.82 12.84
CA LYS A 79 4.37 -5.29 14.24
C LYS A 79 5.05 -6.64 14.45
N VAL A 80 5.46 -7.32 13.38
CA VAL A 80 6.25 -8.54 13.47
C VAL A 80 7.71 -8.15 13.76
N ASP A 81 7.97 -7.75 15.00
CA ASP A 81 9.28 -7.64 15.63
C ASP A 81 9.30 -8.54 16.88
#